data_AF-A0A8W7PDQ0-F1
#
_entry.id   AF-A0A8W7PDQ0-F1
#
_cell.length_a   1.000
_cell.length_b   1.000
_cell.length_c   1.000
_cell.angle_alpha   90.00
_cell.angle_beta   90.00
_cell.angle_gamma   90.00
#
_symmetry.space_group_name_H-M   'P 1'
#
loop_
_entity.id
_entity.type
_entity.pdbx_description
1 polymer ?
#
loop_
_entity_poly.entity_id
_entity_poly.type
_entity_poly.pdbx_seq_one_letter_code
_entity_poly.pdbx_strand_id
1 'polypeptide(L)'
;MTVERIDTFYDLDTIYSTIERMLLLIRQLSGVSRLGENGRSLSFELQWSNAIDERKYQIEELRSSVQYLFAQFRKIYLVNKDLYAQLNKRGGRVFELDKQIEAQGDSKCLYFLADAIKYEPALLAMQRVLDRTMREIRIFRNQRNQHKLELCIGHIRSENYDKVYDEYCSFENGLQQLPSIIEPVFERDMKNLLKVLLFLTGYRKQNKPNSAETFVAGCEYLLAQLKQSHELLEHPLCLLLYGFVVDSLQEQPELSLASRLKDVFRERLECVRAELLDCIQRTVRLIQTAPQRAAPLAKLFHHLAEELLIELLKRAYEGEVRNLHNILQFVAHLSCIDHDIIAYRVLYAQMEHYDHLFQPEIFLLAYRIKQTALGAGFPTASLRGDLERLKTSLPPVVVTILWSTVTISRHESRILLKFSGIGKDVGFSRYIADKNRVEFEPLEDGNCFRLRACTVGGYLGESGTGRPMVAGKSESLSNAKFRWRLIPVEGCEYFRVQNYASGAFLYSQIPCESETEYDFYNSQEVLQLAGSERSLTAQNSYWKVGEYSRSSSRSSSSGSGSAGENECRIL
;
A
#
# COMPACT_ATOMS: atom_id res chain seq x y z
N MET A 1 -11.86 -30.15 -12.54
CA MET A 1 -11.47 -31.08 -13.62
C MET A 1 -10.13 -30.63 -14.16
N THR A 2 -9.06 -31.24 -13.67
CA THR A 2 -7.70 -31.00 -14.15
C THR A 2 -7.53 -31.80 -15.44
N VAL A 3 -7.52 -31.10 -16.58
CA VAL A 3 -7.03 -31.69 -17.83
C VAL A 3 -5.52 -31.77 -17.66
N GLU A 4 -5.03 -32.92 -17.20
CA GLU A 4 -3.62 -33.25 -17.32
C GLU A 4 -3.28 -33.16 -18.81
N ARG A 5 -2.47 -32.16 -19.19
CA ARG A 5 -1.82 -32.18 -20.50
C ARG A 5 -0.91 -33.40 -20.52
N ILE A 6 -1.34 -34.42 -21.23
CA ILE A 6 -0.54 -35.60 -21.58
C ILE A 6 0.56 -35.11 -22.53
N ASP A 7 1.64 -34.55 -21.99
CA ASP A 7 2.78 -34.01 -22.74
C ASP A 7 3.72 -35.11 -23.27
N THR A 8 3.23 -36.36 -23.42
CA THR A 8 3.96 -37.44 -24.10
C THR A 8 3.03 -38.19 -25.06
N PHE A 9 3.44 -38.32 -26.33
CA PHE A 9 2.76 -39.12 -27.38
C PHE A 9 2.54 -40.62 -27.03
N TYR A 10 3.06 -41.07 -25.89
CA TYR A 10 2.93 -42.40 -25.29
C TYR A 10 2.82 -42.26 -23.76
N ASP A 11 2.01 -43.11 -23.14
CA ASP A 11 1.78 -43.11 -21.69
C ASP A 11 2.73 -44.11 -21.02
N LEU A 12 3.75 -43.59 -20.33
CA LEU A 12 4.75 -44.41 -19.63
C LEU A 12 4.15 -45.19 -18.46
N ASP A 13 3.13 -44.65 -17.78
CA ASP A 13 2.51 -45.30 -16.62
C ASP A 13 1.65 -46.50 -17.07
N THR A 14 0.93 -46.35 -18.19
CA THR A 14 0.17 -47.48 -18.77
C THR A 14 1.10 -48.55 -19.37
N ILE A 15 2.23 -48.18 -19.97
CA ILE A 15 3.25 -49.14 -20.43
C ILE A 15 3.85 -49.89 -19.24
N TYR A 16 4.15 -49.19 -18.15
CA TYR A 16 4.71 -49.75 -16.93
C TYR A 16 3.74 -50.74 -16.27
N SER A 17 2.47 -50.36 -16.10
CA SER A 17 1.43 -51.24 -15.53
C SER A 17 1.16 -52.46 -16.42
N THR A 18 1.25 -52.31 -17.74
CA THR A 18 1.14 -53.44 -18.68
C THR A 18 2.30 -54.44 -18.46
N ILE A 19 3.53 -53.98 -18.26
CA ILE A 19 4.68 -54.85 -17.96
C ILE A 19 4.50 -55.57 -16.62
N GLU A 20 4.00 -54.87 -15.58
CA GLU A 20 3.69 -55.50 -14.29
C GLU A 20 2.61 -56.59 -14.44
N ARG A 21 1.57 -56.31 -15.23
CA ARG A 21 0.51 -57.29 -15.53
C ARG A 21 1.08 -58.50 -16.25
N MET A 22 1.95 -58.31 -17.24
CA MET A 22 2.62 -59.40 -17.95
C MET A 22 3.52 -60.24 -17.02
N LEU A 23 4.24 -59.61 -16.10
CA LEU A 23 5.06 -60.31 -15.10
C LEU A 23 4.20 -61.20 -14.20
N LEU A 24 3.04 -60.69 -13.75
CA LEU A 24 2.07 -61.46 -12.97
C LEU A 24 1.52 -62.66 -13.77
N LEU A 25 1.10 -62.42 -15.02
CA LEU A 25 0.58 -63.48 -15.90
C LEU A 25 1.63 -64.56 -16.16
N ILE A 26 2.88 -64.21 -16.48
CA ILE A 26 3.96 -65.18 -16.70
C ILE A 26 4.25 -66.02 -15.43
N ARG A 27 4.24 -65.39 -14.24
CA ARG A 27 4.43 -66.10 -12.97
C ARG A 27 3.28 -67.06 -12.65
N GLN A 28 2.03 -66.64 -12.87
CA GLN A 28 0.84 -67.46 -12.69
C GLN A 28 0.81 -68.66 -13.66
N LEU A 29 1.17 -68.43 -14.92
CA LEU A 29 1.21 -69.44 -15.97
C LEU A 29 2.37 -70.44 -15.82
N SER A 30 3.51 -70.01 -15.29
CA SER A 30 4.69 -70.86 -15.03
C SER A 30 4.56 -71.79 -13.83
N GLY A 31 3.46 -71.72 -13.07
CA GLY A 31 3.18 -72.63 -11.96
C GLY A 31 3.95 -72.34 -10.67
N VAL A 32 4.57 -71.16 -10.53
CA VAL A 32 5.16 -70.70 -9.26
C VAL A 32 4.06 -70.14 -8.34
N SER A 33 3.04 -70.97 -8.10
CA SER A 33 2.12 -70.82 -6.97
C SER A 33 2.48 -71.90 -5.97
N ARG A 34 2.88 -71.47 -4.76
CA ARG A 34 3.09 -72.33 -3.59
C ARG A 34 1.91 -73.29 -3.46
N LEU A 35 2.11 -74.55 -3.83
CA LEU A 35 1.24 -75.66 -3.44
C LEU A 35 1.45 -75.90 -1.94
N GLY A 36 0.87 -75.03 -1.13
CA GLY A 36 0.66 -75.21 0.30
C GLY A 36 -0.83 -75.38 0.57
N GLU A 37 -1.17 -76.55 1.10
CA GLU A 37 -2.25 -76.75 2.08
C GLU A 37 -3.68 -76.34 1.66
N ASN A 38 -4.39 -77.30 1.05
CA ASN A 38 -5.54 -77.95 1.70
C ASN A 38 -6.31 -78.81 0.69
N GLY A 39 -6.24 -80.12 0.88
CA GLY A 39 -6.98 -81.08 0.09
C GLY A 39 -8.48 -81.00 0.37
N ARG A 40 -9.26 -80.61 -0.65
CA ARG A 40 -10.65 -81.06 -0.84
C ARG A 40 -10.91 -81.28 -2.32
N SER A 41 -11.38 -82.47 -2.63
CA SER A 41 -11.63 -83.02 -3.96
C SER A 41 -12.92 -82.43 -4.58
N LEU A 42 -12.74 -81.54 -5.54
CA LEU A 42 -13.66 -81.39 -6.67
C LEU A 42 -13.18 -82.30 -7.80
N SER A 43 -14.08 -82.80 -8.64
CA SER A 43 -13.76 -83.77 -9.69
C SER A 43 -12.61 -83.27 -10.57
N PHE A 44 -11.58 -84.12 -10.68
CA PHE A 44 -10.31 -83.83 -11.37
C PHE A 44 -10.54 -83.25 -12.77
N GLU A 45 -11.54 -83.73 -13.51
CA GLU A 45 -11.88 -83.27 -14.86
C GLU A 45 -12.46 -81.84 -14.93
N LEU A 46 -13.24 -81.41 -13.93
CA LEU A 46 -13.79 -80.05 -13.85
C LEU A 46 -12.73 -79.04 -13.36
N GLN A 47 -11.83 -79.45 -12.46
CA GLN A 47 -10.66 -78.64 -12.10
C GLN A 47 -9.69 -78.51 -13.27
N TRP A 48 -9.53 -79.56 -14.07
CA TRP A 48 -8.65 -79.55 -15.24
C TRP A 48 -9.24 -78.71 -16.39
N SER A 49 -10.54 -78.84 -16.69
CA SER A 49 -11.20 -78.03 -17.72
C SER A 49 -11.28 -76.55 -17.34
N ASN A 50 -11.66 -76.22 -16.10
CA ASN A 50 -11.70 -74.83 -15.63
C ASN A 50 -10.29 -74.20 -15.57
N ALA A 51 -9.27 -74.97 -15.18
CA ALA A 51 -7.89 -74.50 -15.21
C ALA A 51 -7.34 -74.36 -16.64
N ILE A 52 -7.83 -75.15 -17.60
CA ILE A 52 -7.47 -75.00 -19.03
C ILE A 52 -8.12 -73.74 -19.61
N ASP A 53 -9.39 -73.47 -19.32
CA ASP A 53 -10.08 -72.28 -19.83
C ASP A 53 -9.57 -70.99 -19.18
N GLU A 54 -9.25 -71.01 -17.88
CA GLU A 54 -8.60 -69.89 -17.18
C GLU A 54 -7.18 -69.63 -17.73
N ARG A 55 -6.40 -70.67 -18.03
CA ARG A 55 -5.08 -70.53 -18.66
C ARG A 55 -5.16 -70.03 -20.09
N LYS A 56 -6.17 -70.43 -20.87
CA LYS A 56 -6.43 -69.87 -22.21
C LYS A 56 -6.71 -68.38 -22.14
N TYR A 57 -7.54 -67.94 -21.19
CA TYR A 57 -7.82 -66.52 -20.98
C TYR A 57 -6.55 -65.73 -20.61
N GLN A 58 -5.73 -66.26 -19.70
CA GLN A 58 -4.46 -65.64 -19.30
C GLN A 58 -3.44 -65.57 -20.45
N ILE A 59 -3.41 -66.56 -21.36
CA ILE A 59 -2.59 -66.54 -22.57
C ILE A 59 -3.07 -65.44 -23.53
N GLU A 60 -4.38 -65.33 -23.75
CA GLU A 60 -4.94 -64.30 -24.64
C GLU A 60 -4.73 -62.88 -24.07
N GLU A 61 -4.82 -62.73 -22.75
CA GLU A 61 -4.49 -61.48 -22.05
C GLU A 61 -2.99 -61.14 -22.17
N LEU A 62 -2.11 -62.14 -22.05
CA LEU A 62 -0.68 -61.98 -22.26
C LEU A 62 -0.38 -61.57 -23.71
N ARG A 63 -1.02 -62.21 -24.69
CA ARG A 63 -0.89 -61.86 -26.12
C ARG A 63 -1.33 -60.43 -26.39
N SER A 64 -2.49 -60.03 -25.87
CA SER A 64 -3.01 -58.67 -25.97
C SER A 64 -2.03 -57.64 -25.38
N SER A 65 -1.42 -57.98 -24.24
CA SER A 65 -0.41 -57.13 -23.58
C SER A 65 0.88 -57.00 -24.40
N VAL A 66 1.36 -58.08 -25.04
CA VAL A 66 2.53 -58.04 -25.95
C VAL A 66 2.23 -57.15 -27.16
N GLN A 67 1.05 -57.29 -27.77
CA GLN A 67 0.63 -56.49 -28.92
C GLN A 67 0.49 -55.00 -28.56
N TYR A 68 -0.06 -54.70 -27.39
CA TYR A 68 -0.10 -53.35 -26.85
C TYR A 68 1.30 -52.76 -26.68
N LEU A 69 2.22 -53.49 -26.03
CA LEU A 69 3.61 -53.03 -25.86
C LEU A 69 4.29 -52.80 -27.22
N PHE A 70 4.06 -53.67 -28.19
CA PHE A 70 4.63 -53.52 -29.53
C PHE A 70 4.11 -52.25 -30.24
N ALA A 71 2.82 -51.96 -30.12
CA ALA A 71 2.24 -50.73 -30.64
C ALA A 71 2.81 -49.47 -29.95
N GLN A 72 2.98 -49.50 -28.64
CA GLN A 72 3.59 -48.39 -27.89
C GLN A 72 5.08 -48.20 -28.24
N PHE A 73 5.83 -49.28 -28.44
CA PHE A 73 7.23 -49.22 -28.84
C PHE A 73 7.42 -48.59 -30.22
N ARG A 74 6.49 -48.84 -31.17
CA ARG A 74 6.48 -48.14 -32.46
C ARG A 74 6.28 -46.63 -32.29
N LYS A 75 5.41 -46.21 -31.38
CA LYS A 75 5.22 -44.78 -31.05
C LYS A 75 6.48 -44.19 -30.40
N ILE A 76 7.09 -44.91 -29.46
CA ILE A 76 8.34 -44.48 -28.81
C ILE A 76 9.47 -44.34 -29.84
N TYR A 77 9.60 -45.27 -30.79
CA TYR A 77 10.62 -45.19 -31.84
C TYR A 77 10.54 -43.90 -32.67
N LEU A 78 9.32 -43.42 -32.94
CA LEU A 78 9.10 -42.20 -33.72
C LEU A 78 9.47 -40.92 -32.94
N VAL A 79 9.38 -40.95 -31.62
CA VAL A 79 9.49 -39.75 -30.76
C VAL A 79 10.80 -39.72 -29.97
N ASN A 80 11.27 -40.86 -29.48
CA ASN A 80 12.44 -41.01 -28.63
C ASN A 80 13.23 -42.28 -29.00
N LYS A 81 14.11 -42.13 -30.00
CA LYS A 81 14.92 -43.23 -30.55
C LYS A 81 15.86 -43.88 -29.52
N ASP A 82 16.35 -43.09 -28.57
CA ASP A 82 17.27 -43.58 -27.53
C ASP A 82 16.56 -44.46 -26.51
N LEU A 83 15.37 -44.04 -26.05
CA LEU A 83 14.52 -44.85 -25.17
C LEU A 83 14.12 -46.16 -25.86
N TYR A 84 13.72 -46.09 -27.13
CA TYR A 84 13.43 -47.27 -27.93
C TYR A 84 14.64 -48.21 -28.02
N ALA A 85 15.83 -47.69 -28.32
CA ALA A 85 17.04 -48.51 -28.43
C ALA A 85 17.37 -49.24 -27.11
N GLN A 86 17.20 -48.57 -25.97
CA GLN A 86 17.44 -49.16 -24.66
C GLN A 86 16.42 -50.25 -24.32
N LEU A 87 15.13 -50.00 -24.57
CA LEU A 87 14.06 -50.96 -24.33
C LEU A 87 14.16 -52.17 -25.27
N ASN A 88 14.44 -51.95 -26.56
CA ASN A 88 14.58 -53.02 -27.54
C ASN A 88 15.83 -53.89 -27.29
N LYS A 89 16.96 -53.27 -26.92
CA LYS A 89 18.20 -54.01 -26.59
C LYS A 89 18.03 -54.95 -25.39
N ARG A 90 17.25 -54.55 -24.39
CA ARG A 90 17.11 -55.29 -23.12
C ARG A 90 15.90 -56.21 -23.07
N GLY A 91 14.83 -55.84 -23.77
CA GLY A 91 13.56 -56.54 -23.71
C GLY A 91 13.03 -57.03 -25.05
N GLY A 92 13.66 -56.73 -26.19
CA GLY A 92 13.11 -57.02 -27.53
C GLY A 92 12.72 -58.48 -27.76
N ARG A 93 13.33 -59.43 -27.03
CA ARG A 93 12.96 -60.86 -27.04
C ARG A 93 11.52 -61.11 -26.58
N VAL A 94 10.93 -60.24 -25.75
CA VAL A 94 9.52 -60.32 -25.33
C VAL A 94 8.57 -60.31 -26.52
N PHE A 95 8.93 -59.66 -27.64
CA PHE A 95 8.10 -59.66 -28.85
C PHE A 95 8.14 -60.99 -29.63
N GLU A 96 9.03 -61.91 -29.26
CA GLU A 96 9.00 -63.29 -29.76
C GLU A 96 7.85 -64.08 -29.14
N LEU A 97 7.31 -63.65 -27.98
CA LEU A 97 6.18 -64.30 -27.31
C LEU A 97 4.95 -64.39 -28.22
N ASP A 98 4.62 -63.33 -28.98
CA ASP A 98 3.45 -63.33 -29.88
C ASP A 98 3.59 -64.41 -30.96
N LYS A 99 4.76 -64.47 -31.62
CA LYS A 99 5.07 -65.52 -32.61
C LYS A 99 5.08 -66.92 -32.01
N GLN A 100 5.53 -67.03 -30.78
CA GLN A 100 5.62 -68.29 -30.05
C GLN A 100 4.24 -68.79 -29.59
N ILE A 101 3.35 -67.88 -29.17
CA ILE A 101 1.94 -68.16 -28.85
C ILE A 101 1.22 -68.64 -30.13
N GLU A 102 1.45 -67.98 -31.28
CA GLU A 102 0.86 -68.37 -32.56
C GLU A 102 1.36 -69.72 -33.09
N ALA A 103 2.66 -70.02 -32.93
CA ALA A 103 3.28 -71.22 -33.49
C ALA A 103 2.92 -72.54 -32.77
N GLN A 104 2.52 -72.49 -31.50
CA GLN A 104 2.27 -73.71 -30.72
C GLN A 104 0.82 -74.21 -30.76
N GLY A 105 -0.14 -73.37 -31.13
CA GLY A 105 -1.57 -73.71 -31.23
C GLY A 105 -2.21 -74.16 -29.90
N ASP A 106 -3.52 -74.37 -29.89
CA ASP A 106 -4.32 -74.64 -28.67
C ASP A 106 -3.97 -75.95 -27.94
N SER A 107 -3.21 -76.87 -28.56
CA SER A 107 -3.02 -78.23 -28.06
C SER A 107 -1.73 -78.46 -27.25
N LYS A 108 -0.78 -77.50 -27.23
CA LYS A 108 0.52 -77.62 -26.51
C LYS A 108 0.77 -76.54 -25.46
N CYS A 109 -0.28 -75.84 -25.02
CA CYS A 109 -0.18 -74.69 -24.10
C CYS A 109 0.60 -74.99 -22.79
N LEU A 110 0.55 -76.19 -22.22
CA LEU A 110 1.19 -76.46 -20.92
C LEU A 110 2.73 -76.46 -20.95
N TYR A 111 3.33 -76.97 -22.02
CA TYR A 111 4.80 -76.99 -22.17
C TYR A 111 5.35 -75.63 -22.58
N PHE A 112 4.55 -74.86 -23.32
CA PHE A 112 4.85 -73.49 -23.71
C PHE A 112 5.03 -72.55 -22.52
N LEU A 113 4.18 -72.70 -21.50
CA LEU A 113 4.08 -71.78 -20.37
C LEU A 113 5.21 -71.94 -19.35
N ALA A 114 5.74 -73.15 -19.17
CA ALA A 114 6.96 -73.35 -18.40
C ALA A 114 8.16 -72.65 -19.05
N ASP A 115 8.15 -72.55 -20.38
CA ASP A 115 9.18 -71.89 -21.17
C ASP A 115 9.02 -70.37 -21.20
N ALA A 116 7.81 -69.84 -20.99
CA ALA A 116 7.53 -68.39 -20.96
C ALA A 116 8.27 -67.65 -19.83
N ILE A 117 8.64 -68.36 -18.76
CA ILE A 117 9.45 -67.80 -17.65
C ILE A 117 10.80 -67.25 -18.14
N LYS A 118 11.34 -67.74 -19.27
CA LYS A 118 12.59 -67.23 -19.87
C LYS A 118 12.50 -65.77 -20.31
N TYR A 119 11.29 -65.21 -20.42
CA TYR A 119 11.04 -63.81 -20.77
C TYR A 119 10.87 -62.90 -19.54
N GLU A 120 10.74 -63.45 -18.33
CA GLU A 120 10.68 -62.65 -17.09
C GLU A 120 11.91 -61.72 -16.92
N PRO A 121 13.16 -62.18 -17.14
CA PRO A 121 14.32 -61.30 -17.04
C PRO A 121 14.28 -60.13 -18.03
N ALA A 122 13.68 -60.35 -19.21
CA ALA A 122 13.56 -59.33 -20.26
C ALA A 122 12.52 -58.27 -19.89
N LEU A 123 11.37 -58.66 -19.31
CA LEU A 123 10.35 -57.75 -18.79
C LEU A 123 10.87 -56.95 -17.58
N LEU A 124 11.56 -57.59 -16.64
CA LEU A 124 12.20 -56.91 -15.51
C LEU A 124 13.27 -55.91 -15.99
N ALA A 125 14.00 -56.22 -17.06
CA ALA A 125 14.98 -55.32 -17.64
C ALA A 125 14.32 -54.11 -18.33
N MET A 126 13.16 -54.29 -18.99
CA MET A 126 12.35 -53.16 -19.50
C MET A 126 11.82 -52.29 -18.37
N GLN A 127 11.28 -52.89 -17.31
CA GLN A 127 10.77 -52.19 -16.14
C GLN A 127 11.85 -51.27 -15.52
N ARG A 128 13.08 -51.78 -15.35
CA ARG A 128 14.21 -50.98 -14.86
C ARG A 128 14.58 -49.79 -15.77
N VAL A 129 14.43 -49.93 -17.09
CA VAL A 129 14.66 -48.83 -18.03
C VAL A 129 13.56 -47.77 -17.90
N LEU A 130 12.30 -48.19 -17.77
CA LEU A 130 11.18 -47.28 -17.54
C LEU A 130 11.30 -46.56 -16.19
N ASP A 131 11.63 -47.26 -15.11
CA ASP A 131 11.88 -46.66 -13.79
C ASP A 131 12.94 -45.57 -13.86
N ARG A 132 14.06 -45.88 -14.52
CA ARG A 132 15.15 -44.91 -14.71
C ARG A 132 14.68 -43.71 -15.53
N THR A 133 13.95 -43.94 -16.62
CA THR A 133 13.47 -42.87 -17.51
C THR A 133 12.45 -41.98 -16.81
N MET A 134 11.48 -42.56 -16.10
CA MET A 134 10.49 -41.83 -15.30
C MET A 134 11.17 -41.03 -14.18
N ARG A 135 12.20 -41.59 -13.53
CA ARG A 135 13.01 -40.86 -12.55
C ARG A 135 13.75 -39.68 -13.18
N GLU A 136 14.37 -39.86 -14.35
CA GLU A 136 15.06 -38.79 -15.08
C GLU A 136 14.08 -37.68 -15.51
N ILE A 137 12.88 -38.03 -15.99
CA ILE A 137 11.82 -37.07 -16.31
C ILE A 137 11.39 -36.30 -15.05
N ARG A 138 11.20 -36.97 -13.91
CA ARG A 138 10.86 -36.32 -12.64
C ARG A 138 11.97 -35.36 -12.21
N ILE A 139 13.24 -35.77 -12.30
CA ILE A 139 14.39 -34.89 -11.99
C ILE A 139 14.39 -33.66 -12.90
N PHE A 140 14.20 -33.84 -14.20
CA PHE A 140 14.16 -32.73 -15.16
C PHE A 140 12.98 -31.79 -14.91
N ARG A 141 11.79 -32.32 -14.62
CA ARG A 141 10.62 -31.52 -14.24
C ARG A 141 10.88 -30.73 -12.96
N ASN A 142 11.49 -31.34 -11.94
CA ASN A 142 11.85 -30.66 -10.71
C ASN A 142 12.88 -29.56 -10.94
N GLN A 143 13.93 -29.82 -11.73
CA GLN A 143 14.93 -28.82 -12.10
C GLN A 143 14.32 -27.66 -12.88
N ARG A 144 13.43 -27.94 -13.84
CA ARG A 144 12.70 -26.92 -14.61
C ARG A 144 11.78 -26.10 -13.72
N ASN A 145 11.05 -26.72 -12.80
CA ASN A 145 10.18 -26.03 -11.85
C ASN A 145 10.99 -25.16 -10.88
N GLN A 146 12.14 -25.64 -10.40
CA GLN A 146 13.05 -24.85 -9.58
C GLN A 146 13.58 -23.63 -10.35
N HIS A 147 13.99 -23.81 -11.61
CA HIS A 147 14.42 -22.69 -12.43
C HIS A 147 13.31 -21.65 -12.67
N LYS A 148 12.07 -22.10 -12.93
CA LYS A 148 10.90 -21.21 -13.04
C LYS A 148 10.64 -20.45 -11.73
N LEU A 149 10.76 -21.11 -10.58
CA LEU A 149 10.62 -20.46 -9.27
C LEU A 149 11.65 -19.34 -9.10
N GLU A 150 12.92 -19.62 -9.40
CA GLU A 150 14.01 -18.63 -9.33
C GLU A 150 13.75 -17.43 -10.26
N LEU A 151 13.26 -17.67 -11.48
CA LEU A 151 12.86 -16.62 -12.41
C LEU A 151 11.70 -15.78 -11.86
N CYS A 152 10.63 -16.41 -11.36
CA CYS A 152 9.51 -15.70 -10.75
C CYS A 152 9.97 -14.82 -9.57
N ILE A 153 10.74 -15.38 -8.64
CA ILE A 153 11.26 -14.64 -7.48
C ILE A 153 12.13 -13.47 -7.95
N GLY A 154 13.05 -13.71 -8.89
CA GLY A 154 13.93 -12.68 -9.44
C GLY A 154 13.14 -11.54 -10.11
N HIS A 155 12.13 -11.88 -10.91
CA HIS A 155 11.30 -10.89 -11.59
C HIS A 155 10.44 -10.07 -10.63
N ILE A 156 9.87 -10.67 -9.57
CA ILE A 156 9.14 -9.91 -8.54
C ILE A 156 10.08 -8.97 -7.78
N ARG A 157 11.28 -9.44 -7.39
CA ARG A 157 12.27 -8.61 -6.70
C ARG A 157 12.71 -7.41 -7.54
N SER A 158 12.79 -7.58 -8.86
CA SER A 158 13.10 -6.53 -9.83
C SER A 158 11.89 -5.74 -10.33
N GLU A 159 10.69 -5.97 -9.78
CA GLU A 159 9.44 -5.28 -10.15
C GLU A 159 9.07 -5.42 -11.64
N ASN A 160 9.50 -6.52 -12.29
CA ASN A 160 9.18 -6.82 -13.68
C ASN A 160 7.95 -7.71 -13.77
N TYR A 161 6.81 -7.15 -13.39
CA TYR A 161 5.56 -7.91 -13.18
C TYR A 161 5.03 -8.60 -14.43
N ASP A 162 5.17 -7.99 -15.61
CA ASP A 162 4.69 -8.57 -16.87
C ASP A 162 5.28 -9.96 -17.12
N LYS A 163 6.59 -10.12 -16.89
CA LYS A 163 7.28 -11.41 -17.01
C LYS A 163 6.89 -12.39 -15.91
N VAL A 164 6.69 -11.91 -14.68
CA VAL A 164 6.25 -12.77 -13.56
C VAL A 164 4.93 -13.45 -13.89
N TYR A 165 3.99 -12.71 -14.47
CA TYR A 165 2.67 -13.25 -14.75
C TYR A 165 2.70 -14.38 -15.77
N ASP A 166 3.52 -14.27 -16.81
CA ASP A 166 3.70 -15.32 -17.81
C ASP A 166 4.39 -16.56 -17.22
N GLU A 167 5.46 -16.36 -16.44
CA GLU A 167 6.17 -17.45 -15.78
C GLU A 167 5.29 -18.17 -14.75
N TYR A 168 4.54 -17.43 -13.92
CA TYR A 168 3.65 -17.99 -12.91
C TYR A 168 2.47 -18.77 -13.53
N CYS A 169 1.94 -18.31 -14.67
CA CYS A 169 0.91 -19.05 -15.41
C CYS A 169 1.38 -20.41 -15.93
N SER A 170 2.69 -20.54 -16.14
CA SER A 170 3.26 -21.75 -16.71
C SER A 170 3.41 -22.89 -15.71
N PHE A 171 3.10 -22.67 -14.42
CA PHE A 171 3.09 -23.73 -13.41
C PHE A 171 1.86 -24.62 -13.55
N GLU A 172 2.09 -25.93 -13.45
CA GLU A 172 1.01 -26.93 -13.42
C GLU A 172 0.12 -26.76 -12.17
N ASN A 173 0.73 -26.44 -11.02
CA ASN A 173 0.05 -26.19 -9.74
C ASN A 173 0.54 -24.87 -9.09
N GLY A 174 0.17 -23.71 -9.66
CA GLY A 174 0.61 -22.40 -9.16
C GLY A 174 0.34 -22.17 -7.67
N LEU A 175 -0.83 -22.59 -7.15
CA LEU A 175 -1.21 -22.42 -5.75
C LEU A 175 -0.25 -23.13 -4.77
N GLN A 176 0.25 -24.31 -5.12
CA GLN A 176 1.21 -25.04 -4.27
C GLN A 176 2.59 -24.38 -4.26
N GLN A 177 2.94 -23.66 -5.34
CA GLN A 177 4.21 -22.96 -5.47
C GLN A 177 4.19 -21.58 -4.81
N LEU A 178 3.00 -21.03 -4.52
CA LEU A 178 2.83 -19.68 -4.01
C LEU A 178 3.62 -19.39 -2.71
N PRO A 179 3.63 -20.28 -1.68
CA PRO A 179 4.46 -20.07 -0.50
C PRO A 179 5.95 -19.97 -0.83
N SER A 180 6.45 -20.85 -1.70
CA SER A 180 7.85 -20.88 -2.16
C SER A 180 8.25 -19.68 -3.00
N ILE A 181 7.29 -18.87 -3.47
CA ILE A 181 7.53 -17.59 -4.14
C ILE A 181 7.42 -16.44 -3.15
N ILE A 182 6.36 -16.39 -2.34
CA ILE A 182 6.11 -15.29 -1.40
C ILE A 182 7.20 -15.23 -0.34
N GLU A 183 7.60 -16.36 0.26
CA GLU A 183 8.56 -16.38 1.36
C GLU A 183 9.94 -15.81 0.95
N PRO A 184 10.55 -16.23 -0.19
CA PRO A 184 11.79 -15.62 -0.65
C PRO A 184 11.65 -14.20 -1.18
N VAL A 185 10.47 -13.74 -1.60
CA VAL A 185 10.31 -12.33 -2.01
C VAL A 185 10.13 -11.43 -0.80
N PHE A 186 9.32 -11.85 0.16
CA PHE A 186 9.00 -11.07 1.35
C PHE A 186 10.21 -11.01 2.29
N GLU A 187 10.92 -12.12 2.50
CA GLU A 187 12.09 -12.25 3.39
C GLU A 187 11.84 -11.71 4.81
N ARG A 188 10.57 -11.67 5.24
CA ARG A 188 10.14 -11.02 6.50
C ARG A 188 10.59 -9.56 6.62
N ASP A 189 10.78 -8.86 5.49
CA ASP A 189 11.02 -7.42 5.44
C ASP A 189 9.75 -6.72 4.92
N MET A 190 9.18 -5.85 5.75
CA MET A 190 7.98 -5.08 5.42
C MET A 190 8.15 -4.19 4.19
N LYS A 191 9.38 -3.82 3.82
CA LYS A 191 9.65 -3.07 2.58
C LYS A 191 9.30 -3.87 1.32
N ASN A 192 9.36 -5.20 1.38
CA ASN A 192 9.05 -6.08 0.27
C ASN A 192 7.55 -6.43 0.18
N LEU A 193 6.74 -6.07 1.19
CA LEU A 193 5.31 -6.38 1.23
C LEU A 193 4.58 -5.86 -0.02
N LEU A 194 4.84 -4.61 -0.40
CA LEU A 194 4.23 -4.00 -1.58
C LEU A 194 4.55 -4.79 -2.86
N LYS A 195 5.78 -5.30 -3.00
CA LYS A 195 6.18 -6.06 -4.18
C LYS A 195 5.33 -7.31 -4.36
N VAL A 196 5.06 -8.01 -3.26
CA VAL A 196 4.21 -9.20 -3.25
C VAL A 196 2.75 -8.82 -3.54
N LEU A 197 2.23 -7.77 -2.91
CA LEU A 197 0.84 -7.33 -3.12
C LEU A 197 0.58 -6.91 -4.57
N LEU A 198 1.51 -6.17 -5.20
CA LEU A 198 1.41 -5.79 -6.61
C LEU A 198 1.44 -7.01 -7.55
N PHE A 199 2.26 -8.02 -7.24
CA PHE A 199 2.21 -9.30 -7.95
C PHE A 199 0.83 -9.97 -7.80
N LEU A 200 0.34 -10.16 -6.58
CA LEU A 200 -0.93 -10.86 -6.33
C LEU A 200 -2.12 -10.14 -6.99
N THR A 201 -2.21 -8.82 -6.84
CA THR A 201 -3.32 -8.03 -7.39
C THR A 201 -3.23 -7.91 -8.90
N GLY A 202 -2.05 -7.68 -9.46
CA GLY A 202 -1.92 -7.61 -10.91
C GLY A 202 -2.19 -8.97 -11.57
N TYR A 203 -1.79 -10.09 -10.94
CA TYR A 203 -2.15 -11.42 -11.43
C TYR A 203 -3.67 -11.66 -11.40
N ARG A 204 -4.35 -11.22 -10.34
CA ARG A 204 -5.82 -11.24 -10.26
C ARG A 204 -6.46 -10.46 -11.41
N LYS A 205 -5.97 -9.26 -11.70
CA LYS A 205 -6.50 -8.38 -12.76
C LYS A 205 -6.37 -8.98 -14.16
N GLN A 206 -5.50 -9.98 -14.37
CA GLN A 206 -5.42 -10.71 -15.65
C GLN A 206 -6.59 -11.67 -15.89
N ASN A 207 -7.48 -11.89 -14.90
CA ASN A 207 -8.66 -12.75 -15.00
C ASN A 207 -8.36 -14.17 -15.53
N LYS A 208 -7.16 -14.68 -15.23
CA LYS A 208 -6.72 -16.04 -15.57
C LYS A 208 -7.38 -17.08 -14.64
N PRO A 209 -7.44 -18.37 -15.02
CA PRO A 209 -7.98 -19.42 -14.14
C PRO A 209 -7.22 -19.44 -12.80
N ASN A 210 -7.94 -19.58 -11.68
CA ASN A 210 -7.43 -19.58 -10.30
C ASN A 210 -6.75 -18.27 -9.84
N SER A 211 -6.87 -17.18 -10.61
CA SER A 211 -6.26 -15.88 -10.26
C SER A 211 -6.85 -15.26 -8.99
N ALA A 212 -8.18 -15.35 -8.81
CA ALA A 212 -8.85 -14.94 -7.58
C ALA A 212 -8.39 -15.77 -6.37
N GLU A 213 -8.34 -17.10 -6.51
CA GLU A 213 -7.88 -17.99 -5.44
C GLU A 213 -6.42 -17.74 -5.06
N THR A 214 -5.56 -17.47 -6.05
CA THR A 214 -4.15 -17.11 -5.83
C THR A 214 -4.04 -15.84 -4.99
N PHE A 215 -4.85 -14.82 -5.30
CA PHE A 215 -4.87 -13.59 -4.51
C PHE A 215 -5.29 -13.86 -3.07
N VAL A 216 -6.40 -14.58 -2.85
CA VAL A 216 -6.89 -14.91 -1.49
C VAL A 216 -5.87 -15.72 -0.70
N ALA A 217 -5.35 -16.81 -1.28
CA ALA A 217 -4.35 -17.65 -0.64
C ALA A 217 -3.05 -16.88 -0.33
N GLY A 218 -2.65 -15.97 -1.21
CA GLY A 218 -1.50 -15.09 -0.99
C GLY A 218 -1.71 -14.13 0.18
N CYS A 219 -2.88 -13.50 0.27
CA CYS A 219 -3.25 -12.62 1.39
C CYS A 219 -3.32 -13.37 2.73
N GLU A 220 -3.91 -14.57 2.76
CA GLU A 220 -3.95 -15.42 3.94
C GLU A 220 -2.54 -15.84 4.39
N TYR A 221 -1.69 -16.23 3.44
CA TYR A 221 -0.31 -16.61 3.73
C TYR A 221 0.51 -15.42 4.27
N LEU A 222 0.35 -14.23 3.67
CA LEU A 222 0.96 -13.00 4.18
C LEU A 222 0.47 -12.68 5.60
N LEU A 223 -0.83 -12.75 5.86
CA LEU A 223 -1.39 -12.54 7.20
C LEU A 223 -0.80 -13.53 8.22
N ALA A 224 -0.69 -14.81 7.85
CA ALA A 224 -0.08 -15.83 8.69
C ALA A 224 1.39 -15.52 9.00
N GLN A 225 2.17 -15.05 8.00
CA GLN A 225 3.55 -14.61 8.19
C GLN A 225 3.66 -13.39 9.11
N LEU A 226 2.78 -12.39 8.94
CA LEU A 226 2.75 -11.21 9.81
C LEU A 226 2.43 -11.59 11.26
N LYS A 227 1.52 -12.55 11.48
CA LYS A 227 1.17 -13.04 12.81
C LYS A 227 2.29 -13.81 13.52
N GLN A 228 3.31 -14.27 12.81
CA GLN A 228 4.46 -14.97 13.42
C GLN A 228 5.40 -14.03 14.19
N SER A 229 5.36 -12.72 13.94
CA SER A 229 6.21 -11.74 14.61
C SER A 229 5.41 -10.52 15.04
N HIS A 230 5.49 -10.19 16.33
CA HIS A 230 4.84 -8.98 16.86
C HIS A 230 5.39 -7.70 16.20
N GLU A 231 6.68 -7.66 15.89
CA GLU A 231 7.31 -6.51 15.22
C GLU A 231 6.76 -6.26 13.82
N LEU A 232 6.52 -7.34 13.06
CA LEU A 232 5.90 -7.24 11.74
C LEU A 232 4.46 -6.77 11.87
N LEU A 233 3.71 -7.37 12.79
CA LEU A 233 2.30 -7.05 12.99
C LEU A 233 2.08 -5.58 13.40
N GLU A 234 2.97 -5.00 14.22
CA GLU A 234 2.93 -3.59 14.65
C GLU A 234 3.45 -2.60 13.60
N HIS A 235 4.03 -3.08 12.49
CA HIS A 235 4.59 -2.22 11.47
C HIS A 235 3.48 -1.52 10.66
N PRO A 236 3.56 -0.19 10.38
CA PRO A 236 2.49 0.56 9.71
C PRO A 236 2.21 0.09 8.28
N LEU A 237 3.19 -0.53 7.61
CA LEU A 237 3.00 -1.12 6.28
C LEU A 237 2.02 -2.31 6.26
N CYS A 238 1.65 -2.89 7.41
CA CYS A 238 0.57 -3.87 7.48
C CYS A 238 -0.75 -3.33 6.91
N LEU A 239 -0.95 -2.01 6.97
CA LEU A 239 -2.13 -1.37 6.38
C LEU A 239 -2.19 -1.53 4.85
N LEU A 240 -1.07 -1.78 4.17
CA LEU A 240 -1.08 -2.10 2.74
C LEU A 240 -1.88 -3.37 2.47
N LEU A 241 -1.66 -4.44 3.26
CA LEU A 241 -2.43 -5.68 3.10
C LEU A 241 -3.92 -5.43 3.34
N TYR A 242 -4.26 -4.64 4.37
CA TYR A 242 -5.64 -4.25 4.64
C TYR A 242 -6.27 -3.52 3.44
N GLY A 243 -5.62 -2.47 2.92
CA GLY A 243 -6.16 -1.68 1.82
C GLY A 243 -6.36 -2.51 0.56
N PHE A 244 -5.37 -3.32 0.18
CA PHE A 244 -5.48 -4.20 -0.97
C PHE A 244 -6.62 -5.23 -0.84
N VAL A 245 -6.90 -5.72 0.38
CA VAL A 245 -8.04 -6.60 0.67
C VAL A 245 -9.38 -5.84 0.61
N VAL A 246 -9.43 -4.60 1.10
CA VAL A 246 -10.64 -3.77 1.02
C VAL A 246 -10.99 -3.42 -0.42
N ASP A 247 -10.04 -2.94 -1.21
CA ASP A 247 -10.23 -2.61 -2.63
C ASP A 247 -10.77 -3.84 -3.38
N SER A 248 -10.18 -4.99 -3.07
CA SER A 248 -10.57 -6.29 -3.60
C SER A 248 -12.00 -6.71 -3.30
N LEU A 249 -12.54 -6.32 -2.14
CA LEU A 249 -13.91 -6.61 -1.69
C LEU A 249 -14.94 -5.61 -2.24
N GLN A 250 -14.50 -4.42 -2.66
CA GLN A 250 -15.35 -3.37 -3.23
C GLN A 250 -15.58 -3.53 -4.74
N GLU A 251 -14.70 -4.24 -5.45
CA GLU A 251 -14.90 -4.58 -6.87
C GLU A 251 -16.21 -5.35 -7.08
N GLN A 252 -17.13 -4.81 -7.91
CA GLN A 252 -18.44 -5.42 -8.12
C GLN A 252 -18.32 -6.81 -8.78
N PRO A 253 -19.09 -7.81 -8.31
CA PRO A 253 -19.07 -9.13 -8.92
C PRO A 253 -19.79 -9.08 -10.28
N GLU A 254 -19.05 -9.26 -11.38
CA GLU A 254 -19.67 -9.56 -12.67
C GLU A 254 -20.60 -10.78 -12.53
N LEU A 255 -21.87 -10.58 -12.90
CA LEU A 255 -22.99 -11.52 -12.77
C LEU A 255 -22.80 -12.74 -13.68
N SER A 256 -22.26 -13.83 -13.15
CA SER A 256 -22.24 -15.15 -13.82
C SER A 256 -22.19 -16.29 -12.80
N LEU A 257 -22.25 -17.54 -13.27
CA LEU A 257 -22.12 -18.79 -12.48
C LEU A 257 -20.84 -18.85 -11.61
N ALA A 258 -19.87 -17.97 -11.87
CA ALA A 258 -18.74 -17.68 -11.00
C ALA A 258 -19.14 -17.09 -9.63
N SER A 259 -20.40 -16.69 -9.42
CA SER A 259 -20.89 -16.07 -8.18
C SER A 259 -20.69 -16.94 -6.94
N ARG A 260 -20.99 -18.25 -7.00
CA ARG A 260 -20.87 -19.13 -5.83
C ARG A 260 -19.42 -19.35 -5.35
N LEU A 261 -18.45 -19.44 -6.26
CA LEU A 261 -17.03 -19.52 -5.89
C LEU A 261 -16.48 -18.15 -5.46
N LYS A 262 -16.98 -17.07 -6.08
CA LYS A 262 -16.69 -15.69 -5.65
C LYS A 262 -17.18 -15.43 -4.22
N ASP A 263 -18.30 -16.02 -3.80
CA ASP A 263 -18.81 -15.90 -2.43
C ASP A 263 -17.85 -16.52 -1.41
N VAL A 264 -17.31 -17.72 -1.68
CA VAL A 264 -16.31 -18.38 -0.80
C VAL A 264 -15.01 -17.57 -0.71
N PHE A 265 -14.52 -17.02 -1.82
CA PHE A 265 -13.31 -16.18 -1.82
C PHE A 265 -13.54 -14.86 -1.09
N ARG A 266 -14.74 -14.28 -1.23
CA ARG A 266 -15.15 -13.08 -0.50
C ARG A 266 -15.18 -13.32 0.99
N GLU A 267 -15.82 -14.40 1.46
CA GLU A 267 -15.85 -14.77 2.88
C GLU A 267 -14.43 -14.95 3.47
N ARG A 268 -13.52 -15.58 2.72
CA ARG A 268 -12.12 -15.72 3.14
C ARG A 268 -11.40 -14.38 3.24
N LEU A 269 -11.58 -13.49 2.26
CA LEU A 269 -11.04 -12.13 2.32
C LEU A 269 -11.65 -11.29 3.45
N GLU A 270 -12.93 -11.52 3.77
CA GLU A 270 -13.61 -10.91 4.90
C GLU A 270 -12.99 -11.35 6.24
N CYS A 271 -12.62 -12.62 6.40
CA CYS A 271 -11.85 -13.09 7.55
C CYS A 271 -10.48 -12.40 7.63
N VAL A 272 -9.76 -12.27 6.51
CA VAL A 272 -8.48 -11.54 6.47
C VAL A 272 -8.66 -10.07 6.85
N ARG A 273 -9.72 -9.42 6.34
CA ARG A 273 -10.05 -8.02 6.66
C ARG A 273 -10.30 -7.86 8.16
N ALA A 274 -11.11 -8.73 8.75
CA ALA A 274 -11.48 -8.66 10.17
C ALA A 274 -10.24 -8.74 11.08
N GLU A 275 -9.31 -9.63 10.75
CA GLU A 275 -8.04 -9.84 11.47
C GLU A 275 -7.06 -8.66 11.34
N LEU A 276 -7.27 -7.79 10.36
CA LEU A 276 -6.43 -6.61 10.09
C LEU A 276 -7.07 -5.30 10.55
N LEU A 277 -8.29 -5.30 11.10
CA LEU A 277 -8.98 -4.08 11.52
C LEU A 277 -8.17 -3.27 12.54
N ASP A 278 -7.50 -3.95 13.46
CA ASP A 278 -6.67 -3.30 14.49
C ASP A 278 -5.45 -2.57 13.91
N CYS A 279 -5.03 -2.87 12.67
CA CYS A 279 -3.97 -2.11 11.99
C CYS A 279 -4.35 -0.65 11.79
N ILE A 280 -5.64 -0.34 11.60
CA ILE A 280 -6.12 1.04 11.47
C ILE A 280 -5.84 1.79 12.77
N GLN A 281 -6.31 1.26 13.91
CA GLN A 281 -6.17 1.93 15.21
C GLN A 281 -4.69 2.10 15.59
N ARG A 282 -3.84 1.11 15.29
CA ARG A 282 -2.40 1.19 15.53
C ARG A 282 -1.73 2.26 14.67
N THR A 283 -2.09 2.33 13.39
CA THR A 283 -1.59 3.38 12.48
C THR A 283 -2.05 4.77 12.94
N VAL A 284 -3.31 4.91 13.35
CA VAL A 284 -3.86 6.15 13.92
C VAL A 284 -3.04 6.60 15.14
N ARG A 285 -2.78 5.69 16.10
CA ARG A 285 -1.94 5.98 17.27
C ARG A 285 -0.52 6.39 16.89
N LEU A 286 0.07 5.76 15.86
CA LEU A 286 1.38 6.15 15.35
C LEU A 286 1.35 7.55 14.73
N ILE A 287 0.32 7.90 13.96
CA ILE A 287 0.16 9.26 13.42
C ILE A 287 0.03 10.28 14.57
N GLN A 288 -0.73 9.96 15.62
CA GLN A 288 -0.94 10.84 16.77
C GLN A 288 0.31 11.02 17.64
N THR A 289 1.18 10.01 17.76
CA THR A 289 2.29 10.02 18.75
C THR A 289 3.69 10.07 18.14
N ALA A 290 3.90 9.43 16.99
CA ALA A 290 5.21 9.26 16.35
C ALA A 290 5.08 9.23 14.81
N PRO A 291 4.63 10.32 14.16
CA PRO A 291 4.30 10.35 12.73
C PRO A 291 5.47 9.94 11.82
N GLN A 292 6.71 10.14 12.25
CA GLN A 292 7.91 9.71 11.52
C GLN A 292 7.98 8.19 11.33
N ARG A 293 7.44 7.40 12.26
CA ARG A 293 7.35 5.93 12.10
C ARG A 293 6.36 5.53 11.01
N ALA A 294 5.34 6.34 10.75
CA ALA A 294 4.36 6.13 9.69
C ALA A 294 4.79 6.68 8.32
N ALA A 295 5.94 7.38 8.23
CA ALA A 295 6.46 7.92 6.98
C ALA A 295 6.64 6.89 5.84
N PRO A 296 7.09 5.64 6.08
CA PRO A 296 7.17 4.63 5.02
C PRO A 296 5.79 4.31 4.40
N LEU A 297 4.73 4.29 5.21
CA LEU A 297 3.36 4.09 4.74
C LEU A 297 2.89 5.31 3.93
N ALA A 298 3.12 6.53 4.45
CA ALA A 298 2.73 7.77 3.76
C ALA A 298 3.29 7.84 2.33
N LYS A 299 4.56 7.45 2.15
CA LYS A 299 5.22 7.44 0.83
C LYS A 299 4.57 6.47 -0.17
N LEU A 300 3.94 5.42 0.32
CA LEU A 300 3.30 4.38 -0.50
C LEU A 300 1.77 4.55 -0.58
N PHE A 301 1.22 5.63 -0.02
CA PHE A 301 -0.23 5.79 0.09
C PHE A 301 -0.94 5.88 -1.28
N HIS A 302 -0.25 6.28 -2.34
CA HIS A 302 -0.79 6.29 -3.71
C HIS A 302 -1.18 4.90 -4.25
N HIS A 303 -0.84 3.82 -3.54
CA HIS A 303 -1.32 2.47 -3.84
C HIS A 303 -2.60 2.07 -3.09
N LEU A 304 -3.13 2.94 -2.22
CA LEU A 304 -4.32 2.68 -1.41
C LEU A 304 -5.45 3.61 -1.83
N ALA A 305 -6.69 3.18 -1.59
CA ALA A 305 -7.87 4.00 -1.79
C ALA A 305 -7.85 5.28 -0.94
N GLU A 306 -8.32 6.40 -1.52
CA GLU A 306 -8.37 7.71 -0.88
C GLU A 306 -9.27 7.70 0.36
N GLU A 307 -10.31 6.88 0.38
CA GLU A 307 -11.23 6.70 1.50
C GLU A 307 -10.50 6.25 2.78
N LEU A 308 -9.46 5.44 2.63
CA LEU A 308 -8.64 5.01 3.76
C LEU A 308 -7.81 6.17 4.32
N LEU A 309 -7.30 7.07 3.47
CA LEU A 309 -6.62 8.29 3.93
C LEU A 309 -7.58 9.15 4.75
N ILE A 310 -8.77 9.38 4.21
CA ILE A 310 -9.82 10.19 4.84
C ILE A 310 -10.16 9.61 6.21
N GLU A 311 -10.35 8.30 6.31
CA GLU A 311 -10.69 7.63 7.57
C GLU A 311 -9.56 7.72 8.60
N LEU A 312 -8.30 7.50 8.20
CA LEU A 312 -7.16 7.64 9.09
C LEU A 312 -7.03 9.07 9.63
N LEU A 313 -7.21 10.07 8.79
CA LEU A 313 -7.08 11.48 9.20
C LEU A 313 -8.19 11.89 10.16
N LYS A 314 -9.45 11.48 9.90
CA LYS A 314 -10.57 11.72 10.81
C LYS A 314 -10.34 11.07 12.17
N ARG A 315 -9.95 9.80 12.19
CA ARG A 315 -9.65 9.07 13.44
C ARG A 315 -8.42 9.57 14.16
N ALA A 316 -7.40 10.03 13.45
CA ALA A 316 -6.22 10.64 14.07
C ALA A 316 -6.53 12.00 14.68
N TYR A 317 -7.44 12.77 14.06
CA TYR A 317 -7.88 14.04 14.60
C TYR A 317 -8.71 13.86 15.88
N GLU A 318 -9.73 13.00 15.86
CA GLU A 318 -10.54 12.59 17.03
C GLU A 318 -11.09 13.74 17.88
N GLY A 319 -11.35 14.90 17.26
CA GLY A 319 -11.80 16.10 17.98
C GLY A 319 -10.75 16.70 18.92
N GLU A 320 -9.46 16.37 18.76
CA GLU A 320 -8.36 16.92 19.55
C GLU A 320 -7.43 17.74 18.66
N VAL A 321 -7.50 19.07 18.79
CA VAL A 321 -6.76 20.01 17.93
C VAL A 321 -5.25 19.84 18.03
N ARG A 322 -4.73 19.39 19.18
CA ARG A 322 -3.29 19.17 19.39
C ARG A 322 -2.71 18.09 18.47
N ASN A 323 -3.54 17.16 18.00
CA ASN A 323 -3.11 16.13 17.06
C ASN A 323 -2.80 16.70 15.66
N LEU A 324 -3.32 17.88 15.31
CA LEU A 324 -3.15 18.47 13.98
C LEU A 324 -1.69 18.57 13.57
N HIS A 325 -0.80 18.98 14.49
CA HIS A 325 0.62 19.10 14.19
C HIS A 325 1.23 17.77 13.75
N ASN A 326 0.95 16.68 14.48
CA ASN A 326 1.49 15.36 14.17
C ASN A 326 0.87 14.79 12.89
N ILE A 327 -0.42 15.03 12.67
CA ILE A 327 -1.09 14.65 11.42
C ILE A 327 -0.45 15.37 10.22
N LEU A 328 -0.21 16.68 10.32
CA LEU A 328 0.45 17.44 9.25
C LEU A 328 1.90 16.99 9.01
N GLN A 329 2.61 16.49 10.04
CA GLN A 329 3.91 15.85 9.84
C GLN A 329 3.80 14.54 9.05
N PHE A 330 2.76 13.73 9.27
CA PHE A 330 2.48 12.54 8.46
C PHE A 330 2.13 12.91 7.02
N VAL A 331 1.25 13.90 6.83
CA VAL A 331 0.82 14.41 5.51
C VAL A 331 2.03 14.87 4.70
N ALA A 332 3.01 15.54 5.32
CA ALA A 332 4.22 15.99 4.63
C ALA A 332 5.07 14.87 4.01
N HIS A 333 4.84 13.59 4.36
CA HIS A 333 5.51 12.43 3.77
C HIS A 333 4.72 11.77 2.62
N LEU A 334 3.51 12.26 2.31
CA LEU A 334 2.74 11.77 1.18
C LEU A 334 3.49 12.06 -0.13
N SER A 335 3.40 11.12 -1.07
CA SER A 335 4.13 11.20 -2.35
C SER A 335 3.35 11.90 -3.47
N CYS A 336 2.07 12.21 -3.25
CA CYS A 336 1.18 12.78 -4.24
C CYS A 336 0.55 14.08 -3.72
N ILE A 337 0.64 15.16 -4.51
CA ILE A 337 0.06 16.46 -4.14
C ILE A 337 -1.46 16.42 -3.99
N ASP A 338 -2.17 15.57 -4.75
CA ASP A 338 -3.62 15.44 -4.63
C ASP A 338 -3.99 14.84 -3.26
N HIS A 339 -3.15 13.97 -2.70
CA HIS A 339 -3.33 13.46 -1.34
C HIS A 339 -3.11 14.54 -0.27
N ASP A 340 -2.19 15.47 -0.48
CA ASP A 340 -2.01 16.63 0.40
C ASP A 340 -3.29 17.49 0.41
N ILE A 341 -3.86 17.74 -0.78
CA ILE A 341 -5.09 18.53 -0.95
C ILE A 341 -6.27 17.83 -0.25
N ILE A 342 -6.44 16.52 -0.46
CA ILE A 342 -7.46 15.71 0.24
C ILE A 342 -7.26 15.84 1.76
N ALA A 343 -6.01 15.70 2.23
CA ALA A 343 -5.73 15.78 3.66
C ALA A 343 -6.10 17.14 4.24
N TYR A 344 -5.74 18.25 3.60
CA TYR A 344 -6.09 19.58 4.09
C TYR A 344 -7.60 19.83 4.10
N ARG A 345 -8.33 19.32 3.10
CA ARG A 345 -9.81 19.41 3.09
C ARG A 345 -10.42 18.66 4.25
N VAL A 346 -9.96 17.43 4.51
CA VAL A 346 -10.44 16.62 5.64
C VAL A 346 -10.14 17.32 6.95
N LEU A 347 -8.92 17.81 7.14
CA LEU A 347 -8.52 18.48 8.37
C LEU A 347 -9.29 19.78 8.59
N TYR A 348 -9.49 20.59 7.55
CA TYR A 348 -10.32 21.78 7.65
C TYR A 348 -11.76 21.44 8.05
N ALA A 349 -12.37 20.43 7.41
CA ALA A 349 -13.72 20.00 7.73
C ALA A 349 -13.83 19.46 9.17
N GLN A 350 -12.80 18.77 9.67
CA GLN A 350 -12.75 18.36 11.08
C GLN A 350 -12.60 19.56 12.01
N MET A 351 -11.76 20.54 11.68
CA MET A 351 -11.63 21.77 12.48
C MET A 351 -12.94 22.55 12.52
N GLU A 352 -13.66 22.64 11.41
CA GLU A 352 -14.98 23.26 11.33
C GLU A 352 -16.01 22.48 12.15
N HIS A 353 -16.05 21.14 12.02
CA HIS A 353 -17.01 20.30 12.74
C HIS A 353 -16.91 20.39 14.27
N TYR A 354 -15.71 20.61 14.80
CA TYR A 354 -15.43 20.72 16.23
C TYR A 354 -15.25 22.17 16.72
N ASP A 355 -15.60 23.19 15.93
CA ASP A 355 -15.43 24.63 16.27
C ASP A 355 -13.98 25.03 16.60
N HIS A 356 -13.00 24.34 16.02
CA HIS A 356 -11.57 24.60 16.23
C HIS A 356 -10.99 25.64 15.27
N LEU A 357 -11.80 26.28 14.41
CA LEU A 357 -11.33 27.32 13.49
C LEU A 357 -10.76 28.56 14.22
N PHE A 358 -11.12 28.74 15.49
CA PHE A 358 -10.62 29.82 16.34
C PHE A 358 -9.37 29.43 17.14
N GLN A 359 -8.90 28.18 17.00
CA GLN A 359 -7.67 27.73 17.65
C GLN A 359 -6.44 28.18 16.82
N PRO A 360 -5.29 28.48 17.46
CA PRO A 360 -4.05 28.87 16.78
C PRO A 360 -3.62 27.91 15.67
N GLU A 361 -3.96 26.63 15.82
CA GLU A 361 -3.66 25.53 14.93
C GLU A 361 -4.16 25.76 13.49
N ILE A 362 -5.14 26.63 13.28
CA ILE A 362 -5.63 26.98 11.92
C ILE A 362 -4.52 27.62 11.07
N PHE A 363 -3.58 28.33 11.70
CA PHE A 363 -2.44 28.93 11.01
C PHE A 363 -1.46 27.88 10.47
N LEU A 364 -1.34 26.73 11.14
CA LEU A 364 -0.50 25.62 10.69
C LEU A 364 -1.07 25.02 9.40
N LEU A 365 -2.38 24.73 9.40
CA LEU A 365 -3.07 24.22 8.23
C LEU A 365 -3.00 25.22 7.07
N ALA A 366 -3.31 26.50 7.33
CA ALA A 366 -3.25 27.55 6.33
C ALA A 366 -1.84 27.76 5.76
N TYR A 367 -0.80 27.64 6.58
CA TYR A 367 0.58 27.71 6.13
C TYR A 367 0.95 26.53 5.22
N ARG A 368 0.52 25.30 5.55
CA ARG A 368 0.71 24.12 4.67
C ARG A 368 -0.02 24.24 3.34
N ILE A 369 -1.25 24.78 3.35
CA ILE A 369 -1.99 25.15 2.13
C ILE A 369 -1.20 26.16 1.29
N LYS A 370 -0.65 27.20 1.92
CA LYS A 370 0.21 28.19 1.24
C LYS A 370 1.45 27.54 0.61
N GLN A 371 2.16 26.70 1.35
CA GLN A 371 3.36 26.02 0.85
C GLN A 371 3.04 25.14 -0.36
N THR A 372 1.94 24.38 -0.29
CA THR A 372 1.50 23.52 -1.39
C THR A 372 1.12 24.33 -2.62
N ALA A 373 0.38 25.43 -2.45
CA ALA A 373 0.00 26.31 -3.55
C ALA A 373 1.19 27.02 -4.24
N LEU A 374 2.30 27.20 -3.52
CA LEU A 374 3.55 27.77 -4.07
C LEU A 374 4.50 26.69 -4.63
N GLY A 375 4.18 25.41 -4.45
CA GLY A 375 5.01 24.29 -4.86
C GLY A 375 5.04 24.07 -6.38
N ALA A 376 6.15 23.53 -6.89
CA ALA A 376 6.36 23.31 -8.32
C ALA A 376 5.35 22.32 -8.95
N GLY A 377 4.79 21.38 -8.17
CA GLY A 377 3.80 20.41 -8.64
C GLY A 377 2.35 20.91 -8.64
N PHE A 378 2.08 22.07 -8.05
CA PHE A 378 0.73 22.63 -7.95
C PHE A 378 0.06 22.93 -9.30
N PRO A 379 0.75 23.50 -10.30
CA PRO A 379 0.12 23.79 -11.60
C PRO A 379 -0.45 22.55 -12.31
N THR A 380 0.11 21.36 -12.03
CA THR A 380 -0.27 20.08 -12.63
C THR A 380 -1.16 19.20 -11.76
N ALA A 381 -1.51 19.65 -10.54
CA ALA A 381 -2.36 18.89 -9.63
C ALA A 381 -3.79 18.75 -10.18
N SER A 382 -4.38 17.57 -10.07
CA SER A 382 -5.75 17.34 -10.56
C SER A 382 -6.79 18.04 -9.68
N LEU A 383 -6.53 18.13 -8.37
CA LEU A 383 -7.39 18.76 -7.37
C LEU A 383 -7.03 20.23 -7.11
N ARG A 384 -6.31 20.90 -8.02
CA ARG A 384 -5.88 22.31 -7.88
C ARG A 384 -7.02 23.25 -7.45
N GLY A 385 -8.16 23.14 -8.13
CA GLY A 385 -9.34 23.96 -7.84
C GLY A 385 -9.92 23.74 -6.45
N ASP A 386 -9.73 22.56 -5.86
CA ASP A 386 -10.16 22.30 -4.49
C ASP A 386 -9.29 23.00 -3.47
N LEU A 387 -7.98 23.07 -3.70
CA LEU A 387 -7.07 23.82 -2.82
C LEU A 387 -7.34 25.33 -2.90
N GLU A 388 -7.63 25.85 -4.09
CA GLU A 388 -8.03 27.25 -4.27
C GLU A 388 -9.33 27.57 -3.54
N ARG A 389 -10.35 26.70 -3.64
CA ARG A 389 -11.59 26.83 -2.86
C ARG A 389 -11.31 26.76 -1.36
N LEU A 390 -10.47 25.83 -0.92
CA LEU A 390 -10.10 25.71 0.48
C LEU A 390 -9.42 26.98 1.01
N LYS A 391 -8.53 27.60 0.24
CA LYS A 391 -7.93 28.89 0.60
C LYS A 391 -8.99 29.96 0.81
N THR A 392 -10.03 30.01 -0.03
CA THR A 392 -11.13 30.99 0.11
C THR A 392 -12.06 30.70 1.29
N SER A 393 -12.12 29.45 1.76
CA SER A 393 -12.91 29.06 2.94
C SER A 393 -12.21 29.40 4.26
N LEU A 394 -10.88 29.55 4.27
CA LEU A 394 -10.14 29.91 5.47
C LEU A 394 -10.60 31.26 6.05
N PRO A 395 -10.52 31.45 7.38
CA PRO A 395 -10.77 32.73 8.03
C PRO A 395 -10.07 33.92 7.36
N PRO A 396 -10.75 35.05 7.08
CA PRO A 396 -10.17 36.18 6.37
C PRO A 396 -8.92 36.76 7.05
N VAL A 397 -8.93 36.84 8.39
CA VAL A 397 -7.76 37.28 9.17
C VAL A 397 -6.55 36.37 8.96
N VAL A 398 -6.75 35.05 8.87
CA VAL A 398 -5.70 34.05 8.67
C VAL A 398 -5.10 34.18 7.26
N VAL A 399 -5.96 34.29 6.24
CA VAL A 399 -5.52 34.48 4.84
C VAL A 399 -4.74 35.79 4.69
N THR A 400 -5.26 36.87 5.26
CA THR A 400 -4.62 38.20 5.15
C THR A 400 -3.24 38.21 5.81
N ILE A 401 -3.11 37.61 7.00
CA ILE A 401 -1.83 37.49 7.73
C ILE A 401 -0.82 36.66 6.93
N LEU A 402 -1.24 35.55 6.32
CA LEU A 402 -0.32 34.61 5.68
C LEU A 402 0.08 35.02 4.27
N TRP A 403 -0.78 35.66 3.48
CA TRP A 403 -0.51 35.97 2.07
C TRP A 403 -0.11 37.42 1.79
N SER A 404 -0.32 38.34 2.73
CA SER A 404 -0.17 39.78 2.48
C SER A 404 0.77 40.45 3.49
N THR A 405 1.33 41.59 3.10
CA THR A 405 1.86 42.56 4.06
C THR A 405 0.70 43.40 4.58
N VAL A 406 0.63 43.59 5.89
CA VAL A 406 -0.55 44.16 6.55
C VAL A 406 -0.24 45.42 7.34
N THR A 407 -1.27 46.18 7.67
CA THR A 407 -1.26 47.15 8.76
C THR A 407 -2.09 46.59 9.92
N ILE A 408 -1.69 46.90 11.15
CA ILE A 408 -2.35 46.40 12.35
C ILE A 408 -3.02 47.57 13.08
N SER A 409 -4.29 47.45 13.45
CA SER A 409 -4.97 48.33 14.40
C SER A 409 -5.57 47.52 15.55
N ARG A 410 -5.97 48.18 16.63
CA ARG A 410 -6.76 47.55 17.70
C ARG A 410 -8.25 47.49 17.31
N HIS A 411 -9.02 46.69 18.04
CA HIS A 411 -10.47 46.58 17.93
C HIS A 411 -11.14 47.97 17.85
N GLU A 412 -12.00 48.14 16.84
CA GLU A 412 -12.74 49.38 16.56
C GLU A 412 -11.91 50.66 16.42
N SER A 413 -10.59 50.57 16.29
CA SER A 413 -9.71 51.72 16.16
C SER A 413 -9.21 51.91 14.74
N ARG A 414 -9.13 53.18 14.33
CA ARG A 414 -8.47 53.62 13.09
C ARG A 414 -6.97 53.90 13.30
N ILE A 415 -6.48 53.78 14.54
CA ILE A 415 -5.10 54.04 14.90
C ILE A 415 -4.27 52.78 14.66
N LEU A 416 -3.19 52.92 13.90
CA LEU A 416 -2.33 51.85 13.42
C LEU A 416 -1.07 51.72 14.26
N LEU A 417 -0.59 50.49 14.40
CA LEU A 417 0.71 50.18 14.99
C LEU A 417 1.84 50.75 14.12
N LYS A 418 2.79 51.44 14.75
CA LYS A 418 3.93 52.11 14.09
C LYS A 418 5.24 51.74 14.75
N PHE A 419 6.17 51.21 13.95
CA PHE A 419 7.51 50.85 14.40
C PHE A 419 8.47 52.01 14.14
N SER A 420 9.08 52.55 15.21
CA SER A 420 9.90 53.76 15.13
C SER A 420 11.35 53.51 14.72
N GLY A 421 11.90 52.34 15.03
CA GLY A 421 13.30 51.99 14.77
C GLY A 421 13.75 50.78 15.60
N ILE A 422 14.90 50.20 15.26
CA ILE A 422 15.57 49.19 16.09
C ILE A 422 15.99 49.83 17.41
N GLY A 423 15.75 49.14 18.53
CA GLY A 423 16.02 49.64 19.88
C GLY A 423 15.07 50.72 20.36
N LYS A 424 14.01 51.03 19.61
CA LYS A 424 12.98 52.02 19.97
C LYS A 424 11.64 51.34 20.27
N ASP A 425 10.80 52.05 20.99
CA ASP A 425 9.44 51.61 21.31
C ASP A 425 8.53 51.59 20.09
N VAL A 426 7.50 50.75 20.18
CA VAL A 426 6.41 50.67 19.20
C VAL A 426 5.32 51.65 19.62
N GLY A 427 4.97 52.55 18.71
CA GLY A 427 3.95 53.56 18.92
C GLY A 427 2.72 53.35 18.04
N PHE A 428 1.88 54.38 17.99
CA PHE A 428 0.61 54.37 17.29
C PHE A 428 0.50 55.58 16.36
N SER A 429 -0.19 55.43 15.22
CA SER A 429 -0.32 56.47 14.20
C SER A 429 -1.69 56.48 13.54
N ARG A 430 -2.25 57.67 13.31
CA ARG A 430 -3.56 57.86 12.68
C ARG A 430 -3.56 57.78 11.15
N TYR A 431 -2.39 57.71 10.52
CA TYR A 431 -2.25 57.71 9.07
C TYR A 431 -1.68 56.39 8.58
N ILE A 432 -2.25 55.84 7.51
CA ILE A 432 -1.65 54.73 6.76
C ILE A 432 -0.38 55.26 6.09
N ALA A 433 0.76 54.69 6.44
CA ALA A 433 2.05 55.03 5.84
C ALA A 433 2.88 53.76 5.65
N ASP A 434 3.85 53.80 4.74
CA ASP A 434 4.80 52.69 4.53
C ASP A 434 5.46 52.24 5.84
N LYS A 435 5.63 53.16 6.81
CA LYS A 435 6.22 52.90 8.13
C LYS A 435 5.40 51.95 9.03
N ASN A 436 4.13 51.70 8.70
CA ASN A 436 3.21 50.88 9.51
C ASN A 436 3.03 49.47 8.95
N ARG A 437 3.81 49.10 7.94
CA ARG A 437 3.74 47.78 7.29
C ARG A 437 4.38 46.71 8.16
N VAL A 438 3.64 45.63 8.37
CA VAL A 438 4.05 44.46 9.13
C VAL A 438 3.91 43.22 8.27
N GLU A 439 4.93 42.37 8.32
CA GLU A 439 4.91 41.04 7.73
C GLU A 439 4.98 40.01 8.87
N PHE A 440 4.09 39.03 8.82
CA PHE A 440 4.09 37.89 9.73
C PHE A 440 4.89 36.76 9.08
N GLU A 441 6.14 36.61 9.48
CA GLU A 441 7.02 35.55 8.97
C GLU A 441 6.76 34.25 9.74
N PRO A 442 6.24 33.18 9.09
CA PRO A 442 5.97 31.92 9.76
C PRO A 442 7.28 31.22 10.20
N LEU A 443 7.23 30.58 11.37
CA LEU A 443 8.27 29.71 11.92
C LEU A 443 7.65 28.37 12.31
N GLU A 444 8.51 27.34 12.46
CA GLU A 444 8.09 26.00 12.95
C GLU A 444 6.86 25.47 12.21
N ASP A 445 6.90 25.51 10.87
CA ASP A 445 5.79 25.10 10.01
C ASP A 445 4.45 25.83 10.26
N GLY A 446 4.52 27.09 10.68
CA GLY A 446 3.35 27.95 10.93
C GLY A 446 2.84 27.91 12.36
N ASN A 447 3.51 27.18 13.27
CA ASN A 447 3.13 27.11 14.69
C ASN A 447 3.35 28.42 15.45
N CYS A 448 4.31 29.22 15.00
CA CYS A 448 4.54 30.56 15.53
C CYS A 448 5.02 31.51 14.43
N PHE A 449 5.07 32.79 14.75
CA PHE A 449 5.36 33.87 13.82
C PHE A 449 6.38 34.82 14.39
N ARG A 450 7.15 35.45 13.50
CA ARG A 450 7.87 36.69 13.81
C ARG A 450 7.14 37.85 13.16
N LEU A 451 7.02 38.94 13.90
CA LEU A 451 6.39 40.16 13.40
C LEU A 451 7.50 41.11 12.94
N ARG A 452 7.66 41.23 11.62
CA ARG A 452 8.67 42.08 10.99
C ARG A 452 8.06 43.41 10.58
N ALA A 453 8.64 44.50 11.05
CA ALA A 453 8.37 45.83 10.52
C ALA A 453 9.11 46.02 9.20
N CYS A 454 8.41 46.07 8.07
CA CYS A 454 9.02 45.98 6.74
C CYS A 454 10.00 47.13 6.45
N THR A 455 9.67 48.36 6.86
CA THR A 455 10.47 49.56 6.61
C THR A 455 11.68 49.68 7.52
N VAL A 456 11.55 49.26 8.77
CA VAL A 456 12.63 49.31 9.77
C VAL A 456 13.55 48.09 9.64
N GLY A 457 13.05 46.98 9.10
CA GLY A 457 13.77 45.70 9.08
C GLY A 457 13.94 45.08 10.48
N GLY A 458 13.22 45.59 11.47
CA GLY A 458 13.24 45.13 12.85
C GLY A 458 12.12 44.14 13.15
N TYR A 459 12.30 43.36 14.22
CA TYR A 459 11.38 42.33 14.67
C TYR A 459 10.85 42.66 16.06
N LEU A 460 9.54 42.53 16.25
CA LEU A 460 8.92 42.65 17.57
C LEU A 460 9.34 41.47 18.45
N GLY A 461 9.81 41.76 19.66
CA GLY A 461 10.13 40.76 20.67
C GLY A 461 9.83 41.25 22.07
N GLU A 462 10.05 40.38 23.03
CA GLU A 462 10.00 40.69 24.46
C GLU A 462 11.40 40.98 25.00
N SER A 463 11.56 42.09 25.70
CA SER A 463 12.79 42.44 26.41
C SER A 463 12.96 41.63 27.70
N GLY A 464 14.17 41.62 28.27
CA GLY A 464 14.42 40.97 29.57
C GLY A 464 13.60 41.53 30.74
N THR A 465 12.93 42.66 30.57
CA THR A 465 12.08 43.31 31.58
C THR A 465 10.58 43.13 31.34
N GLY A 466 10.18 42.26 30.40
CA GLY A 466 8.78 41.99 30.09
C GLY A 466 8.09 43.11 29.30
N ARG A 467 8.85 43.99 28.64
CA ARG A 467 8.32 45.04 27.76
C ARG A 467 8.51 44.70 26.27
N PRO A 468 7.62 45.12 25.36
CA PRO A 468 7.86 45.00 23.93
C PRO A 468 9.12 45.74 23.50
N MET A 469 9.88 45.16 22.58
CA MET A 469 11.07 45.78 21.98
C MET A 469 11.18 45.45 20.50
N VAL A 470 11.93 46.27 19.76
CA VAL A 470 12.24 46.02 18.34
C VAL A 470 13.73 45.73 18.18
N ALA A 471 14.08 44.56 17.68
CA ALA A 471 15.48 44.15 17.47
C ALA A 471 15.80 43.82 16.01
N GLY A 472 17.09 43.71 15.70
CA GLY A 472 17.56 43.26 14.38
C GLY A 472 17.32 41.77 14.13
N LYS A 473 17.55 41.34 12.88
CA LYS A 473 17.33 39.95 12.43
C LYS A 473 18.18 38.90 13.15
N SER A 474 19.42 39.25 13.53
CA SER A 474 20.35 38.34 14.20
C SER A 474 19.84 37.87 15.56
N GLU A 475 19.22 38.76 16.33
CA GLU A 475 18.65 38.45 17.64
C GLU A 475 17.35 37.66 17.56
N SER A 476 16.57 37.83 16.49
CA SER A 476 15.24 37.24 16.38
C SER A 476 15.24 35.77 15.97
N LEU A 477 16.29 35.29 15.27
CA LEU A 477 16.36 33.90 14.79
C LEU A 477 16.65 32.89 15.91
N SER A 478 17.49 33.25 16.87
CA SER A 478 17.97 32.32 17.91
C SER A 478 17.17 32.39 19.22
N ASN A 479 16.20 33.30 19.33
CA ASN A 479 15.59 33.64 20.62
C ASN A 479 14.06 33.50 20.62
N ALA A 480 13.55 32.67 21.53
CA ALA A 480 12.12 32.40 21.70
C ALA A 480 11.30 33.67 22.04
N LYS A 481 11.94 34.72 22.59
CA LYS A 481 11.29 36.00 22.91
C LYS A 481 10.76 36.77 21.69
N PHE A 482 11.17 36.40 20.48
CA PHE A 482 10.68 37.00 19.22
C PHE A 482 9.64 36.12 18.51
N ARG A 483 9.22 35.03 19.15
CA ARG A 483 8.23 34.09 18.62
C ARG A 483 6.86 34.42 19.21
N TRP A 484 5.89 34.56 18.33
CA TRP A 484 4.53 34.95 18.68
C TRP A 484 3.55 33.91 18.18
N ARG A 485 2.63 33.50 19.05
CA ARG A 485 1.46 32.72 18.70
C ARG A 485 0.31 33.67 18.41
N LEU A 486 -0.35 33.46 17.28
CA LEU A 486 -1.52 34.22 16.86
C LEU A 486 -2.76 33.38 17.20
N ILE A 487 -3.72 33.99 17.87
CA ILE A 487 -4.94 33.32 18.33
C ILE A 487 -6.12 34.04 17.70
N PRO A 488 -6.83 33.46 16.71
CA PRO A 488 -8.03 34.06 16.17
C PRO A 488 -9.09 34.26 17.26
N VAL A 489 -9.88 35.33 17.14
CA VAL A 489 -11.05 35.57 17.99
C VAL A 489 -12.28 35.04 17.25
N GLU A 490 -13.32 34.66 18.01
CA GLU A 490 -14.64 34.30 17.46
C GLU A 490 -15.13 35.35 16.45
N GLY A 491 -15.67 34.88 15.32
CA GLY A 491 -16.00 35.72 14.16
C GLY A 491 -14.84 35.97 13.20
N CYS A 492 -13.60 35.62 13.56
CA CYS A 492 -12.43 35.60 12.67
C CYS A 492 -12.06 36.95 12.00
N GLU A 493 -12.53 38.06 12.57
CA GLU A 493 -12.17 39.42 12.15
C GLU A 493 -10.94 39.95 12.91
N TYR A 494 -10.72 39.43 14.13
CA TYR A 494 -9.69 39.86 15.05
C TYR A 494 -8.83 38.68 15.50
N PHE A 495 -7.67 39.00 16.08
CA PHE A 495 -6.76 38.03 16.68
C PHE A 495 -6.07 38.62 17.91
N ARG A 496 -5.63 37.75 18.80
CA ARG A 496 -4.73 38.07 19.92
C ARG A 496 -3.31 37.63 19.56
N VAL A 497 -2.34 38.27 20.19
CA VAL A 497 -0.92 37.97 20.00
C VAL A 497 -0.33 37.57 21.36
N GLN A 498 0.23 36.37 21.44
CA GLN A 498 0.81 35.82 22.65
C GLN A 498 2.29 35.52 22.43
N ASN A 499 3.15 35.93 23.36
CA ASN A 499 4.56 35.56 23.30
C ASN A 499 4.72 34.07 23.60
N TYR A 500 5.49 33.37 22.78
CA TYR A 500 5.68 31.93 22.92
C TYR A 500 6.48 31.55 24.17
N ALA A 501 7.46 32.39 24.57
CA ALA A 501 8.35 32.07 25.69
C ALA A 501 7.73 32.40 27.06
N SER A 502 7.11 33.57 27.20
CA SER A 502 6.53 34.02 28.47
C SER A 502 5.05 33.68 28.62
N GLY A 503 4.35 33.38 27.53
CA GLY A 503 2.89 33.26 27.52
C GLY A 503 2.15 34.59 27.66
N ALA A 504 2.87 35.72 27.72
CA ALA A 504 2.28 37.05 27.90
C ALA A 504 1.55 37.52 26.64
N PHE A 505 0.43 38.21 26.82
CA PHE A 505 -0.36 38.76 25.72
C PHE A 505 0.03 40.19 25.41
N LEU A 506 0.09 40.49 24.12
CA LEU A 506 0.28 41.84 23.60
C LEU A 506 -1.02 42.63 23.70
N TYR A 507 -0.96 43.79 24.35
CA TYR A 507 -2.08 44.70 24.46
C TYR A 507 -1.61 46.15 24.36
N SER A 508 -2.51 47.07 24.02
CA SER A 508 -2.25 48.50 24.08
C SER A 508 -2.78 49.09 25.38
N GLN A 509 -2.08 50.08 25.92
CA GLN A 509 -2.50 50.80 27.10
C GLN A 509 -2.37 52.29 26.85
N ILE A 510 -3.33 53.04 27.36
CA ILE A 510 -3.23 54.49 27.46
C ILE A 510 -2.92 54.77 28.94
N PRO A 511 -1.68 55.18 29.28
CA PRO A 511 -1.31 55.46 30.65
C PRO A 511 -1.95 56.79 31.07
N CYS A 512 -3.15 56.71 31.63
CA CYS A 512 -3.84 57.82 32.28
C CYS A 512 -4.20 57.39 33.71
N GLU A 513 -3.89 58.21 34.71
CA GLU A 513 -4.19 57.92 36.12
C GLU A 513 -5.64 58.26 36.48
N SER A 514 -6.34 59.05 35.64
CA SER A 514 -7.77 59.37 35.77
C SER A 514 -8.46 59.52 34.40
N GLU A 515 -9.76 59.22 34.32
CA GLU A 515 -10.57 59.44 33.09
C GLU A 515 -10.62 60.92 32.67
N THR A 516 -10.41 61.85 33.60
CA THR A 516 -10.37 63.29 33.34
C THR A 516 -9.10 63.78 32.65
N GLU A 517 -8.02 62.99 32.67
CA GLU A 517 -6.75 63.28 31.99
C GLU A 517 -6.64 62.63 30.61
N TYR A 518 -7.66 61.86 30.22
CA TYR A 518 -7.72 61.25 28.90
C TYR A 518 -8.06 62.30 27.84
N ASP A 519 -7.05 62.70 27.07
CA ASP A 519 -7.21 63.50 25.87
C ASP A 519 -6.99 62.60 24.65
N PHE A 520 -8.05 62.35 23.89
CA PHE A 520 -7.99 61.55 22.67
C PHE A 520 -6.87 62.01 21.71
N TYR A 521 -6.53 63.30 21.69
CA TYR A 521 -5.49 63.88 20.82
C TYR A 521 -4.08 63.81 21.39
N ASN A 522 -3.92 63.86 22.72
CA ASN A 522 -2.61 64.02 23.37
C ASN A 522 -2.18 62.83 24.24
N SER A 523 -3.10 61.95 24.65
CA SER A 523 -2.77 60.75 25.42
C SER A 523 -2.02 59.73 24.54
N GLN A 524 -0.78 59.43 24.90
CA GLN A 524 0.08 58.54 24.12
C GLN A 524 -0.24 57.08 24.41
N GLU A 525 -0.86 56.40 23.44
CA GLU A 525 -1.04 54.96 23.48
C GLU A 525 0.33 54.24 23.39
N VAL A 526 0.54 53.23 24.23
CA VAL A 526 1.77 52.43 24.30
C VAL A 526 1.47 50.94 24.23
N LEU A 527 2.40 50.18 23.64
CA LEU A 527 2.31 48.73 23.56
C LEU A 527 2.90 48.09 24.81
N GLN A 528 2.20 47.10 25.39
CA GLN A 528 2.61 46.41 26.61
C GLN A 528 2.38 44.89 26.52
N LEU A 529 2.90 44.17 27.52
CA LEU A 529 2.71 42.73 27.69
C LEU A 529 2.04 42.45 29.04
N ALA A 530 0.99 41.64 29.03
CA ALA A 530 0.30 41.21 30.25
C ALA A 530 0.53 39.72 30.49
N GLY A 531 1.05 39.39 31.68
CA GLY A 531 1.15 38.00 32.15
C GLY A 531 -0.17 37.44 32.71
N SER A 532 -1.22 38.25 32.82
CA SER A 532 -2.53 37.86 33.35
C SER A 532 -3.64 38.41 32.45
N GLU A 533 -4.69 37.62 32.25
CA GLU A 533 -5.83 38.03 31.42
C GLU A 533 -6.73 39.07 32.10
N ARG A 534 -6.57 39.31 33.41
CA ARG A 534 -7.44 40.24 34.16
C ARG A 534 -7.38 41.68 33.66
N SER A 535 -6.28 42.09 33.05
CA SER A 535 -6.09 43.44 32.49
C SER A 535 -6.45 43.54 31.00
N LEU A 536 -6.91 42.44 30.40
CA LEU A 536 -7.16 42.34 28.96
C LEU A 536 -8.64 42.48 28.66
N THR A 537 -8.95 43.33 27.70
CA THR A 537 -10.28 43.54 27.14
C THR A 537 -10.22 43.43 25.62
N ALA A 538 -11.37 43.27 24.98
CA ALA A 538 -11.42 43.29 23.51
C ALA A 538 -10.81 44.58 22.94
N GLN A 539 -11.10 45.74 23.57
CA GLN A 539 -10.64 47.04 23.09
C GLN A 539 -9.13 47.26 23.15
N ASN A 540 -8.42 46.52 24.01
CA ASN A 540 -7.00 46.72 24.25
C ASN A 540 -6.11 45.57 23.74
N SER A 541 -6.66 44.37 23.56
CA SER A 541 -5.87 43.17 23.26
C SER A 541 -6.26 42.45 21.98
N TYR A 542 -7.36 42.87 21.32
CA TYR A 542 -7.76 42.33 20.03
C TYR A 542 -7.22 43.21 18.92
N TRP A 543 -6.58 42.56 17.97
CA TRP A 543 -5.89 43.18 16.86
C TRP A 543 -6.64 42.88 15.57
N LYS A 544 -6.74 43.88 14.69
CA LYS A 544 -7.31 43.80 13.36
C LYS A 544 -6.19 43.99 12.34
N VAL A 545 -6.20 43.17 11.29
CA VAL A 545 -5.34 43.38 10.12
C VAL A 545 -6.13 44.08 9.01
N GLY A 546 -5.44 44.96 8.28
CA GLY A 546 -5.90 45.50 7.01
C GLY A 546 -4.83 45.28 5.95
N GLU A 547 -5.24 44.90 4.74
CA GLU A 547 -4.32 44.80 3.62
C GLU A 547 -3.74 46.18 3.29
N TYR A 548 -2.42 46.25 3.16
CA TYR A 548 -1.79 47.46 2.68
C TYR A 548 -1.99 47.60 1.17
N SER A 549 -3.03 48.34 0.78
CA SER A 549 -3.25 48.72 -0.62
C SER A 549 -2.37 49.92 -0.98
N ARG A 550 -1.40 49.70 -1.86
CA ARG A 550 -0.67 50.81 -2.48
C ARG A 550 -1.62 51.45 -3.48
N SER A 551 -2.08 52.68 -3.24
CA SER A 551 -2.69 53.45 -4.33
C SER A 551 -1.63 53.56 -5.43
N SER A 552 -1.92 52.96 -6.59
CA SER A 552 -1.05 52.95 -7.76
C SER A 552 -1.07 54.31 -8.45
N SER A 553 -0.71 55.38 -7.75
CA SER A 553 -0.43 56.68 -8.37
C SER A 553 1.01 56.71 -8.88
N ARG A 554 1.39 55.82 -9.81
CA ARG A 554 2.63 55.91 -10.62
C ARG A 554 2.74 54.84 -11.72
N SER A 555 1.89 54.95 -12.75
CA SER A 555 2.09 54.54 -14.17
C SER A 555 0.69 54.47 -14.80
N SER A 556 0.19 55.42 -15.59
CA SER A 556 0.68 55.82 -16.91
C SER A 556 0.16 57.20 -17.30
N SER A 557 1.06 58.07 -17.77
CA SER A 557 0.71 59.27 -18.50
C SER A 557 0.20 58.92 -19.90
N SER A 558 -1.12 58.90 -20.10
CA SER A 558 -1.77 59.16 -21.40
C SER A 558 -3.29 59.26 -21.27
N GLY A 559 -3.81 60.49 -21.37
CA GLY A 559 -5.03 60.81 -22.12
C GLY A 559 -6.43 60.42 -21.58
N SER A 560 -7.24 61.47 -21.40
CA SER A 560 -8.72 61.52 -21.40
C SER A 560 -9.53 60.90 -20.23
N GLY A 561 -9.76 61.73 -19.21
CA GLY A 561 -11.11 62.19 -18.81
C GLY A 561 -12.21 61.18 -18.47
N SER A 562 -12.33 60.84 -17.19
CA SER A 562 -13.62 60.71 -16.48
C SER A 562 -13.35 60.74 -14.97
N ALA A 563 -13.94 61.74 -14.30
CA ALA A 563 -13.87 61.95 -12.87
C ALA A 563 -14.95 61.10 -12.16
N GLY A 564 -14.61 60.55 -10.99
CA GLY A 564 -15.53 59.78 -10.15
C GLY A 564 -14.88 59.26 -8.86
N GLU A 565 -14.49 60.22 -8.00
CA GLU A 565 -14.52 60.20 -6.53
C GLU A 565 -14.33 58.87 -5.77
N ASN A 566 -13.18 58.75 -5.07
CA ASN A 566 -13.11 58.19 -3.72
C ASN A 566 -11.88 58.77 -3.00
N GLU A 567 -11.88 60.09 -2.83
CA GLU A 567 -11.08 60.73 -1.80
C GLU A 567 -11.79 60.55 -0.46
N CYS A 568 -11.17 59.80 0.45
CA CYS A 568 -11.59 59.74 1.85
C CYS A 568 -11.44 61.15 2.45
N ARG A 569 -12.52 61.95 2.42
CA ARG A 569 -12.63 63.16 3.23
C ARG A 569 -12.75 62.77 4.69
N ILE A 570 -11.91 63.39 5.50
CA ILE A 570 -11.97 63.40 6.95
C ILE A 570 -13.28 64.10 7.36
N LEU A 571 -14.11 63.40 8.12
CA LEU A 571 -15.08 63.97 9.06
C LEU A 571 -14.81 63.37 10.43
#